data_AF-A0A382SKV0-F1
#
_entry.id   AF-A0A382SKV0-F1
#
_cell.length_a   1.000
_cell.length_b   1.000
_cell.length_c   1.000
_cell.angle_alpha   90.00
_cell.angle_beta   90.00
_cell.angle_gamma   90.00
#
_symmetry.space_group_name_H-M   'P 1'
#
loop_
_entity.id
_entity.type
_entity.pdbx_description
1 polymer ?
#
loop_
_entity_poly.entity_id
_entity_poly.type
_entity_poly.pdbx_seq_one_letter_code
_entity_poly.pdbx_strand_id
1 'polypeptide(L)'
;MATNAEESADLLYAMRAVMVLLGSGIGLEAAMQMIGRGGYGVISKDFREAIANLQRGAKLEQEFSRLSTKASSKSYSRFLNTLRTNVTSDTDLVRALEQQSQREEEERNDKLADYIEKLSGLPTILLTLGILSPIIFGMIAMLPVIAPDIMSFVDSSGTIAGLAGCFGPTLFLTIVLMTFIGYRAHSSDPGVI
;
A
#
# COMPACT_ATOMS: atom_id res chain seq x y z
N MET A 1 3.04 -10.88 16.04
CA MET A 1 2.61 -11.48 14.76
C MET A 1 2.92 -10.42 13.71
N ALA A 2 3.68 -10.75 12.67
CA ALA A 2 4.06 -9.78 11.65
C ALA A 2 2.82 -9.28 10.90
N THR A 3 2.88 -8.03 10.43
CA THR A 3 1.81 -7.48 9.60
C THR A 3 1.97 -7.94 8.15
N ASN A 4 0.86 -8.02 7.40
CA ASN A 4 0.86 -8.43 6.00
C ASN A 4 1.80 -7.57 5.12
N ALA A 5 1.95 -6.28 5.47
CA ALA A 5 2.84 -5.34 4.80
C ALA A 5 4.33 -5.66 5.03
N GLU A 6 4.73 -5.91 6.28
CA GLU A 6 6.12 -6.26 6.62
C GLU A 6 6.55 -7.56 5.92
N GLU A 7 5.71 -8.60 5.94
CA GLU A 7 6.01 -9.86 5.24
C GLU A 7 6.20 -9.64 3.74
N SER A 8 5.32 -8.84 3.11
CA SER A 8 5.34 -8.62 1.66
C SER A 8 6.54 -7.76 1.23
N ALA A 9 6.94 -6.78 2.06
CA ALA A 9 8.10 -5.92 1.79
C ALA A 9 9.41 -6.72 1.85
N ASP A 10 9.60 -7.53 2.89
CA ASP A 10 10.81 -8.34 3.09
C ASP A 10 10.91 -9.50 2.08
N LEU A 11 9.76 -10.02 1.61
CA LEU A 11 9.68 -11.23 0.79
C LEU A 11 10.47 -11.14 -0.50
N LEU A 12 10.38 -10.05 -1.25
CA LEU A 12 11.09 -10.00 -2.53
C LEU A 12 12.61 -10.06 -2.33
N TYR A 13 13.13 -9.37 -1.32
CA TYR A 13 14.56 -9.38 -1.02
C TYR A 13 15.02 -10.78 -0.59
N ALA A 14 14.22 -11.46 0.25
CA ALA A 14 14.49 -12.84 0.64
C ALA A 14 14.44 -13.80 -0.56
N MET A 15 13.43 -13.68 -1.43
CA MET A 15 13.30 -14.49 -2.63
C MET A 15 14.49 -14.33 -3.57
N ARG A 16 14.90 -13.08 -3.86
CA ARG A 16 16.08 -12.80 -4.70
C ARG A 16 17.35 -13.41 -4.12
N ALA A 17 17.55 -13.28 -2.81
CA ALA A 17 18.70 -13.89 -2.15
C ALA A 17 18.67 -15.43 -2.21
N VAL A 18 17.51 -16.06 -2.00
CA VAL A 18 17.35 -17.51 -2.18
C VAL A 18 17.67 -17.94 -3.61
N MET A 19 17.16 -17.22 -4.62
CA MET A 19 17.45 -17.52 -6.02
C MET A 19 18.94 -17.44 -6.34
N VAL A 20 19.66 -16.42 -5.86
CA VAL A 20 21.11 -16.28 -6.06
C VAL A 20 21.86 -17.45 -5.42
N LEU A 21 21.49 -17.84 -4.20
CA LEU A 21 22.12 -18.94 -3.49
C LEU A 21 21.87 -20.27 -4.23
N LEU A 22 20.62 -20.58 -4.55
CA LEU A 22 20.26 -21.80 -5.27
C LEU A 22 20.90 -21.86 -6.66
N GLY A 23 20.94 -20.73 -7.39
CA GLY A 23 21.58 -20.62 -8.70
C GLY A 23 23.10 -20.84 -8.66
N SER A 24 23.74 -20.59 -7.51
CA SER A 24 25.15 -20.92 -7.27
C SER A 24 25.40 -22.39 -6.88
N GLY A 25 24.36 -23.23 -6.92
CA GLY A 25 24.44 -24.65 -6.57
C GLY A 25 24.37 -24.93 -5.06
N ILE A 26 24.03 -23.94 -4.24
CA ILE A 26 23.85 -24.12 -2.80
C ILE A 26 22.50 -24.81 -2.56
N GLY A 27 22.51 -25.90 -1.78
CA GLY A 27 21.28 -26.60 -1.41
C GLY A 27 20.34 -25.76 -0.55
N LEU A 28 19.03 -26.06 -0.62
CA LEU A 28 17.98 -25.25 0.04
C LEU A 28 18.18 -25.09 1.55
N GLU A 29 18.61 -26.12 2.26
CA GLU A 29 18.86 -26.03 3.71
C GLU A 29 20.00 -25.07 4.05
N ALA A 30 21.08 -25.09 3.28
CA ALA A 30 22.20 -24.16 3.44
C ALA A 30 21.79 -22.74 3.05
N ALA A 31 20.99 -22.59 1.99
CA ALA A 31 20.42 -21.31 1.60
C ALA A 31 19.55 -20.73 2.73
N MET A 32 18.68 -21.55 3.34
CA MET A 32 17.88 -21.15 4.50
C MET A 32 18.75 -20.70 5.68
N GLN A 33 19.87 -21.37 5.95
CA GLN A 33 20.78 -20.96 7.03
C GLN A 33 21.39 -19.58 6.77
N MET A 34 21.76 -19.30 5.52
CA MET A 34 22.27 -17.99 5.12
C MET A 34 21.20 -16.90 5.20
N ILE A 35 19.99 -17.17 4.70
CA ILE A 35 18.85 -16.24 4.81
C ILE A 35 18.45 -16.01 6.27
N GLY A 36 18.47 -17.05 7.10
CA GLY A 36 18.23 -16.96 8.53
C GLY A 36 19.22 -16.03 9.25
N ARG A 37 20.43 -15.85 8.71
CA ARG A 37 21.46 -14.92 9.24
C ARG A 37 21.46 -13.55 8.52
N GLY A 38 20.94 -13.48 7.28
CA GLY A 38 21.05 -12.34 6.38
C GLY A 38 20.13 -11.14 6.62
N GLY A 39 19.22 -11.20 7.61
CA GLY A 39 18.49 -10.01 8.07
C GLY A 39 17.27 -9.59 7.24
N TYR A 40 16.58 -10.53 6.59
CA TYR A 40 15.32 -10.34 5.85
C TYR A 40 14.09 -10.34 6.79
N GLY A 41 14.18 -9.55 7.86
CA GLY A 41 13.12 -9.34 8.84
C GLY A 41 12.41 -10.60 9.34
N VAL A 42 11.11 -10.71 9.05
CA VAL A 42 10.24 -11.79 9.54
C VAL A 42 10.65 -13.15 8.97
N ILE A 43 11.06 -13.18 7.70
CA ILE A 43 11.43 -14.41 6.98
C ILE A 43 12.70 -15.01 7.58
N SER A 44 13.68 -14.18 7.93
CA SER A 44 14.88 -14.64 8.64
C SER A 44 14.55 -15.25 10.01
N LYS A 45 13.53 -14.74 10.73
CA LYS A 45 13.10 -15.31 12.01
C LYS A 45 12.47 -16.69 11.81
N ASP A 46 11.55 -16.79 10.85
CA ASP A 46 10.84 -18.03 10.56
C ASP A 46 11.78 -19.13 10.02
N PHE A 47 12.78 -18.77 9.20
CA PHE A 47 13.78 -19.73 8.73
C PHE A 47 14.71 -20.19 9.86
N ARG A 48 15.11 -19.31 10.79
CA ARG A 48 15.88 -19.73 11.98
C ARG A 48 15.08 -20.70 12.85
N GLU A 49 13.78 -20.43 13.04
CA GLU A 49 12.87 -21.31 13.79
C GLU A 49 12.75 -22.67 13.10
N ALA A 50 12.54 -22.69 11.78
CA ALA A 50 12.47 -23.92 10.99
C ALA A 50 13.77 -24.73 11.09
N ILE A 51 14.95 -24.10 10.95
CA ILE A 51 16.25 -24.77 11.09
C ILE A 51 16.43 -25.37 12.49
N ALA A 52 16.01 -24.65 13.54
CA ALA A 52 16.08 -25.18 14.90
C ALA A 52 15.17 -26.41 15.08
N ASN A 53 14.02 -26.47 14.40
CA ASN A 53 13.14 -27.65 14.41
C ASN A 53 13.71 -28.80 13.57
N LEU A 54 14.34 -28.52 12.44
CA LEU A 54 15.05 -29.53 11.63
C LEU A 54 16.15 -30.22 12.44
N GLN A 55 16.92 -29.44 13.22
CA GLN A 55 17.94 -29.98 14.12
C GLN A 55 17.37 -30.90 15.22
N ARG A 56 16.08 -30.76 15.53
CA ARG A 56 15.34 -31.64 16.47
C ARG A 56 14.68 -32.84 15.77
N GLY A 57 14.91 -33.04 14.48
CA GLY A 57 14.40 -34.15 13.70
C GLY A 57 13.08 -33.87 12.95
N ALA A 58 12.63 -32.63 12.88
CA ALA A 58 11.49 -32.27 12.04
C ALA A 58 11.85 -32.43 10.55
N LYS A 59 10.84 -32.70 9.70
CA LYS A 59 11.04 -32.73 8.25
C LYS A 59 10.84 -31.34 7.63
N LEU A 60 11.64 -31.03 6.63
CA LEU A 60 11.61 -29.73 5.94
C LEU A 60 10.25 -29.42 5.29
N GLU A 61 9.63 -30.43 4.68
CA GLU A 61 8.27 -30.34 4.12
C GLU A 61 7.20 -29.95 5.16
N GLN A 62 7.34 -30.43 6.40
CA GLN A 62 6.40 -30.17 7.49
C GLN A 62 6.57 -28.74 8.01
N GLU A 63 7.81 -28.27 8.16
CA GLU A 63 8.09 -26.90 8.58
C GLU A 63 7.60 -25.88 7.55
N PHE A 64 7.82 -26.11 6.25
CA PHE A 64 7.25 -25.23 5.22
C PHE A 64 5.73 -25.23 5.21
N SER A 65 5.09 -26.39 5.42
CA SER A 65 3.62 -26.45 5.53
C SER A 65 3.11 -25.68 6.76
N ARG A 66 3.81 -25.78 7.89
CA ARG A 66 3.49 -25.06 9.14
C ARG A 66 3.63 -23.55 8.95
N LEU A 67 4.75 -23.10 8.40
CA LEU A 67 4.99 -21.69 8.11
C LEU A 67 3.98 -21.15 7.10
N SER A 68 3.64 -21.92 6.06
CA SER A 68 2.67 -21.52 5.03
C SER A 68 1.26 -21.28 5.59
N THR A 69 0.89 -22.04 6.63
CA THR A 69 -0.40 -21.89 7.32
C THR A 69 -0.39 -20.71 8.31
N LYS A 70 0.79 -20.35 8.83
CA LYS A 70 1.00 -19.23 9.76
C LYS A 70 1.21 -17.89 9.04
N ALA A 71 1.64 -17.92 7.79
CA ALA A 71 1.92 -16.74 6.98
C ALA A 71 0.68 -15.84 6.86
N SER A 72 0.87 -14.54 7.09
CA SER A 72 -0.23 -13.57 6.99
C SER A 72 -0.42 -13.04 5.57
N SER A 73 0.61 -13.11 4.73
CA SER A 73 0.58 -12.72 3.32
C SER A 73 0.43 -13.92 2.38
N LYS A 74 -0.42 -13.75 1.35
CA LYS A 74 -0.64 -14.77 0.32
C LYS A 74 0.63 -15.06 -0.48
N SER A 75 1.42 -14.03 -0.76
CA SER A 75 2.70 -14.14 -1.46
C SER A 75 3.71 -14.97 -0.67
N TYR A 76 3.80 -14.78 0.66
CA TYR A 76 4.69 -15.59 1.49
C TYR A 76 4.25 -17.04 1.60
N SER A 77 2.94 -17.29 1.78
CA SER A 77 2.38 -18.64 1.75
C SER A 77 2.68 -19.36 0.42
N ARG A 78 2.53 -18.67 -0.72
CA ARG A 78 2.90 -19.20 -2.04
C ARG A 78 4.39 -19.54 -2.12
N PHE A 79 5.25 -18.63 -1.68
CA PHE A 79 6.70 -18.85 -1.67
C PHE A 79 7.07 -20.11 -0.88
N LEU A 80 6.54 -20.28 0.34
CA LEU A 80 6.78 -21.45 1.18
C LEU A 80 6.25 -22.74 0.54
N ASN A 81 5.11 -22.69 -0.15
CA ASN A 81 4.57 -23.83 -0.89
C ASN A 81 5.44 -24.20 -2.11
N THR A 82 6.02 -23.22 -2.79
CA THR A 82 6.98 -23.44 -3.88
C THR A 82 8.24 -24.15 -3.33
N LEU A 83 8.80 -23.67 -2.21
CA LEU A 83 9.93 -24.33 -1.54
C LEU A 83 9.60 -25.78 -1.15
N ARG A 84 8.45 -26.00 -0.52
CA ARG A 84 7.96 -27.35 -0.15
C ARG A 84 7.87 -28.27 -1.36
N THR A 85 7.30 -27.77 -2.47
CA THR A 85 7.11 -28.56 -3.69
C THR A 85 8.45 -28.97 -4.30
N ASN A 86 9.45 -28.08 -4.30
CA ASN A 86 10.80 -28.44 -4.73
C ASN A 86 11.41 -29.55 -3.86
N VAL A 87 11.30 -29.45 -2.53
CA VAL A 87 11.82 -30.49 -1.61
C VAL A 87 11.16 -31.85 -1.85
N THR A 88 9.86 -31.87 -2.14
CA THR A 88 9.11 -33.12 -2.32
C THR A 88 9.20 -33.69 -3.74
N SER A 89 9.40 -32.85 -4.76
CA SER A 89 9.24 -33.24 -6.17
C SER A 89 10.45 -32.94 -7.07
N ASP A 90 11.56 -32.47 -6.50
CA ASP A 90 12.85 -32.22 -7.20
C ASP A 90 12.70 -31.39 -8.48
N THR A 91 11.84 -30.36 -8.40
CA THR A 91 11.51 -29.48 -9.53
C THR A 91 12.51 -28.32 -9.66
N ASP A 92 12.59 -27.68 -10.83
CA ASP A 92 13.43 -26.48 -11.02
C ASP A 92 12.91 -25.29 -10.20
N LEU A 93 13.44 -25.17 -8.97
CA LEU A 93 13.03 -24.15 -8.01
C LEU A 93 13.44 -22.75 -8.44
N VAL A 94 14.59 -22.60 -9.10
CA VAL A 94 15.10 -21.29 -9.51
C VAL A 94 14.14 -20.67 -10.53
N ARG A 95 13.72 -21.42 -11.55
CA ARG A 95 12.73 -20.94 -12.52
C ARG A 95 11.38 -20.60 -11.89
N ALA A 96 10.91 -21.43 -10.95
CA ALA A 96 9.65 -21.19 -10.26
C ALA A 96 9.69 -19.90 -9.41
N LEU A 97 10.79 -19.69 -8.69
CA LEU A 97 11.00 -18.47 -7.89
C LEU A 97 11.21 -17.24 -8.76
N GLU A 98 11.87 -17.37 -9.91
CA GLU A 98 12.07 -16.26 -10.85
C GLU A 98 10.71 -15.76 -11.36
N GLN A 99 9.87 -16.67 -11.87
CA GLN A 99 8.53 -16.32 -12.33
C GLN A 99 7.67 -15.73 -11.20
N GLN A 100 7.78 -16.26 -9.98
CA GLN A 100 7.06 -15.72 -8.84
C GLN A 100 7.57 -14.31 -8.49
N SER A 101 8.88 -14.08 -8.50
CA SER A 101 9.48 -12.79 -8.17
C SER A 101 9.11 -11.69 -9.17
N GLN A 102 9.06 -12.01 -10.47
CA GLN A 102 8.64 -11.08 -11.52
C GLN A 102 7.20 -10.62 -11.31
N ARG A 103 6.28 -11.54 -10.94
CA ARG A 103 4.89 -11.18 -10.65
C ARG A 103 4.74 -10.27 -9.43
N GLU A 104 5.50 -10.53 -8.36
CA GLU A 104 5.48 -9.67 -7.18
C GLU A 104 6.14 -8.30 -7.45
N GLU A 105 7.16 -8.26 -8.32
CA GLU A 105 7.76 -7.00 -8.80
C GLU A 105 6.78 -6.17 -9.64
N GLU A 106 6.09 -6.80 -10.58
CA GLU A 106 5.02 -6.20 -11.37
C GLU A 106 3.92 -5.66 -10.46
N GLU A 107 3.40 -6.46 -9.52
CA GLU A 107 2.34 -6.02 -8.59
C GLU A 107 2.77 -4.83 -7.74
N ARG A 108 4.04 -4.77 -7.30
CA ARG A 108 4.54 -3.60 -6.58
C ARG A 108 4.72 -2.39 -7.49
N ASN A 109 5.20 -2.58 -8.71
CA ASN A 109 5.34 -1.48 -9.67
C ASN A 109 3.97 -0.89 -10.02
N ASP A 110 2.94 -1.73 -10.18
CA ASP A 110 1.57 -1.28 -10.40
C ASP A 110 1.04 -0.48 -9.22
N LYS A 111 1.22 -0.97 -7.98
CA LYS A 111 0.85 -0.22 -6.75
C LYS A 111 1.57 1.13 -6.64
N LEU A 112 2.85 1.18 -7.02
CA LEU A 112 3.63 2.41 -7.04
C LEU A 112 3.14 3.36 -8.15
N ALA A 113 2.81 2.84 -9.33
CA ALA A 113 2.25 3.63 -10.42
C ALA A 113 0.91 4.25 -10.01
N ASP A 114 -0.01 3.45 -9.43
CA ASP A 114 -1.28 3.91 -8.88
C ASP A 114 -1.10 4.99 -7.81
N TYR A 115 -0.09 4.83 -6.93
CA TYR A 115 0.23 5.82 -5.91
C TYR A 115 0.74 7.12 -6.52
N ILE A 116 1.65 7.05 -7.50
CA ILE A 116 2.17 8.22 -8.22
C ILE A 116 1.05 8.93 -8.99
N GLU A 117 0.15 8.19 -9.62
CA GLU A 117 -1.00 8.75 -10.34
C GLU A 117 -1.91 9.53 -9.39
N LYS A 118 -2.27 8.92 -8.25
CA LYS A 118 -3.06 9.61 -7.22
C LYS A 118 -2.33 10.82 -6.67
N LEU A 119 -1.02 10.71 -6.42
CA LEU A 119 -0.21 11.82 -5.87
C LEU A 119 -0.08 12.99 -6.85
N SER A 120 0.09 12.70 -8.14
CA SER A 120 0.18 13.71 -9.21
C SER A 120 -1.17 14.41 -9.46
N GLY A 121 -2.29 13.68 -9.33
CA GLY A 121 -3.64 14.24 -9.49
C GLY A 121 -4.09 15.14 -8.33
N LEU A 122 -3.56 14.93 -7.12
CA LEU A 122 -3.99 15.63 -5.90
C LEU A 122 -3.76 17.14 -5.93
N PRO A 123 -2.55 17.67 -6.25
CA PRO A 123 -2.34 19.10 -6.38
C PRO A 123 -3.29 19.75 -7.37
N THR A 124 -3.55 19.09 -8.50
CA THR A 124 -4.48 19.57 -9.51
C THR A 124 -5.87 19.70 -8.91
N ILE A 125 -6.43 18.64 -8.31
CA ILE A 125 -7.76 18.67 -7.68
C ILE A 125 -7.86 19.75 -6.60
N LEU A 126 -6.84 19.88 -5.75
CA LEU A 126 -6.79 20.90 -4.72
C LEU A 126 -6.77 22.31 -5.32
N LEU A 127 -5.90 22.60 -6.30
CA LEU A 127 -5.87 23.92 -6.94
C LEU A 127 -7.19 24.25 -7.64
N THR A 128 -7.78 23.30 -8.38
CA THR A 128 -9.06 23.53 -9.07
C THR A 128 -10.18 23.78 -8.07
N LEU A 129 -10.29 23.01 -6.98
CA LEU A 129 -11.28 23.27 -5.93
C LEU A 129 -11.04 24.60 -5.22
N GLY A 130 -9.78 24.95 -4.95
CA GLY A 130 -9.42 26.20 -4.28
C GLY A 130 -9.77 27.44 -5.08
N ILE A 131 -9.67 27.37 -6.41
CA ILE A 131 -9.99 28.49 -7.32
C ILE A 131 -11.49 28.48 -7.68
N LEU A 132 -12.05 27.32 -8.03
CA LEU A 132 -13.42 27.21 -8.52
C LEU A 132 -14.45 27.44 -7.41
N SER A 133 -14.16 27.00 -6.18
CA SER A 133 -15.11 27.08 -5.09
C SER A 133 -15.48 28.54 -4.73
N PRO A 134 -14.54 29.47 -4.51
CA PRO A 134 -14.86 30.88 -4.32
C PRO A 134 -15.68 31.49 -5.46
N ILE A 135 -15.45 31.05 -6.71
CA ILE A 135 -16.16 31.55 -7.89
C ILE A 135 -17.62 31.07 -7.90
N ILE A 136 -17.85 29.76 -7.71
CA ILE A 136 -19.21 29.19 -7.69
C ILE A 136 -20.01 29.77 -6.52
N PHE A 137 -19.41 29.81 -5.33
CA PHE A 137 -20.10 30.37 -4.16
C PHE A 137 -20.33 31.87 -4.29
N GLY A 138 -19.38 32.62 -4.86
CA GLY A 138 -19.57 34.05 -5.16
C GLY A 138 -20.73 34.28 -6.14
N MET A 139 -20.90 33.40 -7.12
CA MET A 139 -22.03 33.46 -8.07
C MET A 139 -23.37 33.18 -7.38
N ILE A 140 -23.45 32.15 -6.53
CA ILE A 140 -24.65 31.82 -5.76
C ILE A 140 -24.99 32.97 -4.78
N ALA A 141 -23.98 33.55 -4.14
CA ALA A 141 -24.14 34.70 -3.26
C ALA A 141 -24.69 35.93 -4.01
N MET A 142 -24.45 36.08 -5.31
CA MET A 142 -25.01 37.19 -6.10
C MET A 142 -26.45 36.95 -6.57
N LEU A 143 -27.02 35.75 -6.44
CA LEU A 143 -28.39 35.44 -6.88
C LEU A 143 -29.48 36.35 -6.28
N PRO A 144 -29.47 36.73 -4.99
CA PRO A 144 -30.50 37.63 -4.43
C PRO A 144 -30.50 39.02 -5.06
N VAL A 145 -29.36 39.47 -5.58
CA VAL A 145 -29.23 40.77 -6.26
C VAL A 145 -29.74 40.69 -7.70
N ILE A 146 -29.49 39.57 -8.38
CA ILE A 146 -29.82 39.36 -9.80
C ILE A 146 -31.27 38.91 -10.00
N ALA A 147 -31.81 38.13 -9.06
CA ALA A 147 -33.14 37.55 -9.17
C ALA A 147 -33.84 37.53 -7.79
N PRO A 148 -34.29 38.71 -7.31
CA PRO A 148 -34.86 38.87 -5.96
C PRO A 148 -36.16 38.07 -5.74
N ASP A 149 -36.95 37.81 -6.80
CA ASP A 149 -38.20 37.04 -6.73
C ASP A 149 -37.99 35.55 -6.39
N ILE A 150 -36.80 35.00 -6.66
CA ILE A 150 -36.51 33.57 -6.45
C ILE A 150 -36.14 33.28 -4.98
N MET A 151 -35.78 34.31 -4.20
CA MET A 151 -35.29 34.16 -2.83
C MET A 151 -36.06 35.06 -1.85
N SER A 152 -37.40 35.02 -1.88
CA SER A 152 -38.30 35.83 -1.02
C SER A 152 -38.15 35.58 0.49
N PHE A 153 -37.30 34.65 0.90
CA PHE A 153 -36.95 34.36 2.29
C PHE A 153 -35.77 35.21 2.81
N VAL A 154 -35.02 35.90 1.95
CA VAL A 154 -33.86 36.71 2.35
C VAL A 154 -34.27 38.18 2.41
N ASP A 155 -34.35 38.73 3.63
CA ASP A 155 -34.70 40.13 3.90
C ASP A 155 -33.83 41.10 3.08
N SER A 156 -34.47 41.89 2.23
CA SER A 156 -33.87 42.67 1.15
C SER A 156 -33.20 43.96 1.62
N SER A 157 -33.25 44.26 2.93
CA SER A 157 -32.83 45.55 3.51
C SER A 157 -31.34 45.65 3.84
N GLY A 158 -30.58 44.55 3.76
CA GLY A 158 -29.14 44.50 4.06
C GLY A 158 -28.31 43.65 3.08
N THR A 159 -28.82 43.43 1.86
CA THR A 159 -28.34 42.42 0.90
C THR A 159 -26.83 42.42 0.72
N ILE A 160 -26.18 43.54 0.44
CA ILE A 160 -24.72 43.54 0.22
C ILE A 160 -23.93 43.15 1.48
N ALA A 161 -24.35 43.60 2.67
CA ALA A 161 -23.69 43.29 3.93
C ALA A 161 -23.95 41.84 4.39
N GLY A 162 -25.17 41.33 4.21
CA GLY A 162 -25.50 39.92 4.45
C GLY A 162 -24.76 38.98 3.52
N LEU A 163 -24.60 39.37 2.25
CA LEU A 163 -23.85 38.61 1.24
C LEU A 163 -22.34 38.60 1.50
N ALA A 164 -21.76 39.74 1.91
CA ALA A 164 -20.37 39.81 2.35
C ALA A 164 -20.12 38.95 3.60
N GLY A 165 -21.10 38.89 4.51
CA GLY A 165 -21.06 38.05 5.71
C GLY A 165 -21.03 36.55 5.42
N CYS A 166 -21.67 36.09 4.33
CA CYS A 166 -21.65 34.68 3.91
C CYS A 166 -20.34 34.25 3.25
N PHE A 167 -19.51 35.18 2.76
CA PHE A 167 -18.28 34.87 2.04
C PHE A 167 -17.20 34.27 2.96
N GLY A 168 -17.03 34.81 4.17
CA GLY A 168 -16.08 34.30 5.16
C GLY A 168 -16.32 32.84 5.59
N PRO A 169 -17.54 32.49 6.05
CA PRO A 169 -17.91 31.11 6.39
C PRO A 169 -17.72 30.14 5.22
N THR A 170 -18.00 30.60 4.01
CA THR A 170 -17.84 29.79 2.80
C THR A 170 -16.37 29.50 2.50
N LEU A 171 -15.50 30.53 2.49
CA LEU A 171 -14.07 30.32 2.31
C LEU A 171 -13.50 29.40 3.39
N PHE A 172 -13.94 29.59 4.65
CA PHE A 172 -13.55 28.70 5.74
C PHE A 172 -13.97 27.24 5.48
N LEU A 173 -15.22 27.00 5.05
CA LEU A 173 -15.70 25.67 4.66
C LEU A 173 -14.84 25.05 3.55
N THR A 174 -14.45 25.83 2.55
CA THR A 174 -13.61 25.34 1.44
C THR A 174 -12.22 24.94 1.90
N ILE A 175 -11.60 25.72 2.79
CA ILE A 175 -10.31 25.40 3.38
C ILE A 175 -10.43 24.10 4.20
N VAL A 176 -11.46 23.96 5.02
CA VAL A 176 -11.71 22.73 5.80
C VAL A 176 -11.86 21.51 4.88
N LEU A 177 -12.60 21.63 3.77
CA LEU A 177 -12.76 20.56 2.79
C LEU A 177 -11.42 20.19 2.13
N MET A 178 -10.61 21.19 1.76
CA MET A 178 -9.28 20.97 1.19
C MET A 178 -8.33 20.30 2.18
N THR A 179 -8.34 20.73 3.44
CA THR A 179 -7.56 20.11 4.52
C THR A 179 -7.98 18.66 4.73
N PHE A 180 -9.29 18.36 4.68
CA PHE A 180 -9.79 17.00 4.83
C PHE A 180 -9.38 16.09 3.66
N ILE A 181 -9.48 16.59 2.41
CA ILE A 181 -9.03 15.87 1.21
C ILE A 181 -7.52 15.62 1.26
N GLY A 182 -6.72 16.62 1.63
CA GLY A 182 -5.28 16.50 1.78
C GLY A 182 -4.87 15.51 2.87
N TYR A 183 -5.57 15.53 4.01
CA TYR A 183 -5.32 14.59 5.11
C TYR A 183 -5.66 13.14 4.73
N ARG A 184 -6.80 12.92 4.07
CA ARG A 184 -7.20 11.58 3.59
C ARG A 184 -6.21 11.03 2.56
N ALA A 185 -5.70 11.89 1.69
CA ALA A 185 -4.69 11.53 0.71
C ALA A 185 -3.35 11.10 1.35
N HIS A 186 -2.86 11.86 2.34
CA HIS A 186 -1.66 11.49 3.09
C HIS A 186 -1.84 10.16 3.87
N SER A 187 -3.04 9.89 4.39
CA SER A 187 -3.33 8.63 5.09
C SER A 187 -3.44 7.39 4.19
N SER A 188 -3.38 7.57 2.86
CA SER A 188 -3.42 6.47 1.89
C SER A 188 -2.02 5.98 1.48
N ASP A 189 -0.98 6.33 2.25
CA ASP A 189 0.38 5.84 2.07
C ASP A 189 0.39 4.29 2.11
N PRO A 190 0.73 3.61 1.00
CA PRO A 190 0.65 2.16 0.91
C PRO A 190 1.75 1.42 1.67
N GLY A 191 2.60 2.12 2.46
CA GLY A 191 3.61 1.46 3.29
C GLY A 191 4.61 0.69 2.43
N VAL A 192 5.07 1.31 1.34
CA VAL A 192 6.00 0.71 0.36
C VAL A 192 7.45 1.09 0.65
N ILE A 193 7.76 1.44 1.90
CA ILE A 193 9.12 1.58 2.43
C ILE A 193 9.25 0.83 3.75
#